data_AF-A0A1I3HA72-F1
#
_entry.id   AF-A0A1I3HA72-F1
#
_cell.length_a   1.000
_cell.length_b   1.000
_cell.length_c   1.000
_cell.angle_alpha   90.00
_cell.angle_beta   90.00
_cell.angle_gamma   90.00
#
_symmetry.space_group_name_H-M   'P 1'
#
loop_
_entity.id
_entity.type
_entity.pdbx_description
1 polymer ?
#
loop_
_entity_poly.entity_id
_entity_poly.type
_entity_poly.pdbx_seq_one_letter_code
_entity_poly.pdbx_strand_id
1 'polypeptide(L)'
;MEESFRREIERMVGLNIENKAQNTSVHEIHGRQGFVQYGAIKSIPTRIRTTGEMEAHPLFAAALLDRARTLSKDAAKETIILVAHGSEDDQQNEPWLQILEALAMHMRMRKTGGNEFCAIRMATWREDWPDKRGPWIEKVRTMVKEAQKQGGSALVIPVRIMNEGHEKKFLAGLEYELGSGFARHPLFAQWVEEQIKADMVQLGVNK
;
A
#
# COMPACT_ATOMS: atom_id res chain seq x y z
N MET A 1 -36.29 -22.71 -24.51
CA MET A 1 -35.56 -21.49 -24.87
C MET A 1 -35.24 -20.80 -23.56
N GLU A 2 -33.97 -20.48 -23.36
CA GLU A 2 -33.25 -20.32 -22.09
C GLU A 2 -33.87 -19.31 -21.12
N GLU A 3 -34.25 -19.76 -19.91
CA GLU A 3 -34.42 -18.87 -18.77
C GLU A 3 -33.04 -18.32 -18.38
N SER A 4 -32.83 -17.06 -18.78
CA SER A 4 -31.62 -16.29 -18.50
C SER A 4 -31.38 -16.20 -16.99
N PHE A 5 -30.37 -16.92 -16.49
CA PHE A 5 -29.83 -16.85 -15.12
C PHE A 5 -29.18 -15.51 -14.77
N ARG A 6 -29.69 -14.37 -15.27
CA ARG A 6 -29.25 -13.07 -14.78
C ARG A 6 -29.93 -12.81 -13.44
N ARG A 7 -29.31 -13.28 -12.35
CA ARG A 7 -29.60 -12.75 -11.02
C ARG A 7 -29.48 -11.23 -11.12
N GLU A 8 -30.58 -10.52 -10.92
CA GLU A 8 -30.56 -9.06 -10.86
C GLU A 8 -29.66 -8.67 -9.67
N ILE A 9 -28.56 -7.97 -9.97
CA ILE A 9 -27.63 -7.50 -8.94
C ILE A 9 -28.22 -6.23 -8.34
N GLU A 10 -28.89 -6.37 -7.19
CA GLU A 10 -29.46 -5.22 -6.46
C GLU A 10 -28.37 -4.36 -5.80
N ARG A 11 -27.23 -4.97 -5.42
CA ARG A 11 -26.14 -4.31 -4.68
C ARG A 11 -24.78 -4.87 -5.08
N MET A 12 -23.78 -4.00 -5.15
CA MET A 12 -22.40 -4.36 -5.46
C MET A 12 -21.46 -3.67 -4.46
N VAL A 13 -20.55 -4.45 -3.87
CA VAL A 13 -19.42 -3.95 -3.10
C VAL A 13 -18.18 -4.06 -3.98
N GLY A 14 -17.52 -2.93 -4.22
CA GLY A 14 -16.21 -2.85 -4.83
C GLY A 14 -15.14 -2.61 -3.77
N LEU A 15 -13.95 -3.13 -3.99
CA LEU A 15 -12.77 -2.79 -3.19
C LEU A 15 -11.85 -1.95 -4.07
N ASN A 16 -11.63 -0.69 -3.71
CA ASN A 16 -10.67 0.20 -4.35
C ASN A 16 -9.36 0.17 -3.57
N ILE A 17 -8.42 -0.63 -4.06
CA ILE A 17 -7.16 -0.93 -3.35
C ILE A 17 -6.09 0.16 -3.60
N GLU A 18 -6.24 1.03 -4.60
CA GLU A 18 -5.15 1.86 -5.12
C GLU A 18 -5.41 3.37 -5.17
N ASN A 19 -6.66 3.85 -5.03
CA ASN A 19 -7.00 5.27 -5.15
C ASN A 19 -7.41 5.91 -3.81
N LYS A 20 -7.03 7.18 -3.62
CA LYS A 20 -7.34 8.05 -2.47
C LYS A 20 -8.84 8.31 -2.31
N ALA A 21 -9.26 8.63 -1.07
CA ALA A 21 -10.46 9.38 -0.75
C ALA A 21 -10.49 10.73 -1.50
N GLN A 22 -11.13 10.73 -2.67
CA GLN A 22 -11.80 11.95 -3.10
C GLN A 22 -13.09 12.06 -2.27
N ASN A 23 -13.26 13.20 -1.61
CA ASN A 23 -14.56 13.61 -1.09
C ASN A 23 -15.62 13.29 -2.15
N THR A 24 -16.71 12.67 -1.72
CA THR A 24 -17.86 12.35 -2.56
C THR A 24 -18.29 13.55 -3.42
N SER A 25 -18.55 13.27 -4.71
CA SER A 25 -18.84 14.18 -5.84
C SER A 25 -17.58 14.89 -6.36
N VAL A 26 -17.09 14.67 -7.58
CA VAL A 26 -17.73 14.73 -8.92
C VAL A 26 -16.89 13.91 -9.92
N HIS A 27 -17.52 13.39 -10.98
CA HIS A 27 -16.90 12.78 -12.17
C HIS A 27 -15.54 13.36 -12.59
N GLU A 28 -14.49 12.54 -12.69
CA GLU A 28 -13.34 12.78 -13.58
C GLU A 28 -13.14 11.59 -14.52
N ILE A 29 -13.65 11.76 -15.73
CA ILE A 29 -13.40 10.90 -16.89
C ILE A 29 -12.15 11.45 -17.58
N HIS A 30 -11.01 10.76 -17.47
CA HIS A 30 -9.89 11.00 -18.38
C HIS A 30 -10.05 10.12 -19.62
N GLY A 31 -10.86 10.60 -20.56
CA GLY A 31 -11.00 10.02 -21.90
C GLY A 31 -10.05 10.68 -22.88
N ARG A 32 -8.98 9.97 -23.28
CA ARG A 32 -8.27 10.25 -24.52
C ARG A 32 -9.12 9.74 -25.69
N GLN A 33 -9.45 10.67 -26.58
CA GLN A 33 -10.02 10.57 -27.94
C GLN A 33 -10.40 9.17 -28.46
N GLY A 34 -11.70 9.01 -28.71
CA GLY A 34 -12.29 7.93 -29.52
C GLY A 34 -13.80 7.91 -29.35
N PHE A 35 -14.53 8.76 -30.07
CA PHE A 35 -15.99 8.75 -30.07
C PHE A 35 -16.50 7.42 -30.66
N VAL A 36 -17.06 6.56 -29.80
CA VAL A 36 -18.08 5.58 -30.20
C VAL A 36 -19.29 5.83 -29.30
N GLN A 37 -20.34 6.37 -29.92
CA GLN A 37 -21.59 6.71 -29.26
C GLN A 37 -22.36 5.42 -28.95
N TYR A 38 -22.14 4.84 -27.77
CA TYR A 38 -23.02 3.81 -27.24
C TYR A 38 -24.26 4.48 -26.63
N GLY A 39 -25.42 3.98 -27.02
CA GLY A 39 -26.74 4.51 -26.65
C GLY A 39 -26.95 4.64 -25.14
N ALA A 40 -27.90 5.52 -24.78
CA ALA A 40 -28.27 5.84 -23.41
C ALA A 40 -28.38 4.59 -22.53
N ILE A 41 -27.44 4.45 -21.59
CA ILE A 41 -27.46 3.39 -20.58
C ILE A 41 -28.65 3.71 -19.66
N LYS A 42 -29.68 2.84 -19.67
CA LYS A 42 -30.71 2.84 -18.63
C LYS A 42 -30.00 2.78 -17.28
N SER A 43 -30.25 3.76 -16.42
CA SER A 43 -29.73 3.79 -15.05
C SER A 43 -30.05 2.47 -14.35
N ILE A 44 -29.03 1.68 -14.02
CA ILE A 44 -29.18 0.49 -13.19
C ILE A 44 -29.26 1.01 -11.75
N PRO A 45 -30.35 0.76 -10.98
CA PRO A 45 -30.47 1.22 -9.60
C PRO A 45 -29.62 0.39 -8.62
N THR A 46 -28.48 -0.14 -9.07
CA THR A 46 -27.55 -0.90 -8.23
C THR A 46 -26.80 0.08 -7.33
N ARG A 47 -26.91 -0.11 -6.02
CA ARG A 47 -26.06 0.61 -5.06
C ARG A 47 -24.64 0.04 -5.14
N ILE A 48 -23.70 0.84 -5.63
CA ILE A 48 -22.27 0.52 -5.68
C ILE A 48 -21.59 1.26 -4.53
N ARG A 49 -20.81 0.55 -3.72
CA ARG A 49 -19.93 1.15 -2.70
C ARG A 49 -18.51 0.64 -2.88
N THR A 50 -17.53 1.53 -2.86
CA THR A 50 -16.10 1.20 -2.96
C THR A 50 -15.39 1.51 -1.64
N THR A 51 -14.61 0.57 -1.11
CA THR A 51 -13.80 0.74 0.12
C THR A 51 -12.42 0.09 -0.02
N GLY A 52 -11.56 0.17 0.99
CA GLY A 52 -10.26 -0.53 0.97
C GLY A 52 -9.10 0.30 0.44
N GLU A 53 -9.07 1.59 0.78
CA GLU A 53 -7.91 2.42 0.52
C GLU A 53 -6.69 1.86 1.27
N MET A 54 -5.48 2.08 0.75
CA MET A 54 -4.26 1.71 1.45
C MET A 54 -4.04 2.62 2.66
N GLU A 55 -4.76 2.33 3.73
CA GLU A 55 -4.72 3.01 5.00
C GLU A 55 -3.60 2.45 5.88
N ALA A 56 -3.25 3.16 6.96
CA ALA A 56 -2.34 2.67 7.98
C ALA A 56 -2.99 1.58 8.86
N HIS A 57 -3.42 0.47 8.25
CA HIS A 57 -4.13 -0.60 8.95
C HIS A 57 -3.16 -1.44 9.80
N PRO A 58 -3.51 -1.81 11.05
CA PRO A 58 -2.67 -2.65 11.91
C PRO A 58 -2.27 -3.99 11.28
N LEU A 59 -3.14 -4.60 10.46
CA LEU A 59 -2.82 -5.84 9.73
C LEU A 59 -1.69 -5.63 8.70
N PHE A 60 -1.62 -4.46 8.05
CA PHE A 60 -0.52 -4.15 7.15
C PHE A 60 0.78 -3.92 7.93
N ALA A 61 0.74 -3.22 9.06
CA ALA A 61 1.91 -3.05 9.92
C ALA A 61 2.45 -4.41 10.41
N ALA A 62 1.56 -5.33 10.81
CA ALA A 62 1.94 -6.69 11.19
C ALA A 62 2.56 -7.46 10.01
N ALA A 63 1.95 -7.41 8.82
CA ALA A 63 2.48 -8.07 7.63
C ALA A 63 3.88 -7.55 7.24
N LEU A 64 4.11 -6.24 7.29
CA LEU A 64 5.42 -5.64 7.01
C LEU A 64 6.46 -6.09 8.03
N LEU A 65 6.09 -6.17 9.30
CA LEU A 65 6.98 -6.63 10.35
C LEU A 65 7.33 -8.12 10.20
N ASP A 66 6.35 -8.95 9.87
CA ASP A 66 6.58 -10.38 9.61
C ASP A 66 7.52 -10.58 8.40
N ARG A 67 7.39 -9.74 7.37
CA ARG A 67 8.37 -9.72 6.26
C ARG A 67 9.76 -9.36 6.72
N ALA A 68 9.91 -8.31 7.53
CA ALA A 68 11.21 -7.94 8.08
C ALA A 68 11.81 -9.07 8.92
N ARG A 69 11.02 -9.70 9.80
CA ARG A 69 11.45 -10.85 10.62
C ARG A 69 11.90 -12.04 9.80
N THR A 70 11.24 -12.32 8.68
CA THR A 70 11.61 -13.42 7.78
C THR A 70 12.99 -13.21 7.16
N LEU A 71 13.40 -11.95 6.96
CA LEU A 71 14.71 -11.58 6.41
C LEU A 71 15.78 -11.39 7.49
N SER A 72 15.34 -11.08 8.71
CA SER A 72 16.18 -10.72 9.84
C SER A 72 17.11 -11.85 10.27
N LYS A 73 18.36 -11.51 10.56
CA LYS A 73 19.37 -12.40 11.14
C LYS A 73 19.75 -11.96 12.56
N ASP A 74 19.81 -10.65 12.79
CA ASP A 74 20.08 -10.03 14.09
C ASP A 74 19.31 -8.71 14.20
N ALA A 75 18.04 -8.79 14.61
CA ALA A 75 17.14 -7.64 14.64
C ALA A 75 17.72 -6.44 15.39
N ALA A 76 18.43 -6.66 16.50
CA ALA A 76 19.01 -5.61 17.33
C ALA A 76 20.06 -4.76 16.58
N LYS A 77 20.62 -5.25 15.48
CA LYS A 77 21.56 -4.53 14.59
C LYS A 77 20.96 -4.11 13.26
N GLU A 78 19.71 -4.47 13.00
CA GLU A 78 19.05 -4.28 11.72
C GLU A 78 18.12 -3.06 11.74
N THR A 79 18.17 -2.27 10.66
CA THR A 79 17.23 -1.17 10.43
C THR A 79 16.24 -1.55 9.34
N ILE A 80 14.95 -1.49 9.67
CA ILE A 80 13.87 -1.60 8.69
C ILE A 80 13.72 -0.26 7.97
N ILE A 81 13.66 -0.28 6.64
CA ILE A 81 13.41 0.89 5.80
C ILE A 81 12.15 0.62 4.97
N LEU A 82 11.04 1.24 5.37
CA LEU A 82 9.77 1.18 4.64
C LEU A 82 9.81 2.14 3.45
N VAL A 83 9.53 1.63 2.25
CA VAL A 83 9.55 2.44 1.02
C VAL A 83 8.25 2.32 0.24
N ALA A 84 7.58 3.44 -0.01
CA ALA A 84 6.37 3.49 -0.85
C ALA A 84 6.63 4.16 -2.20
N HIS A 85 5.65 4.07 -3.09
CA HIS A 85 5.68 4.70 -4.41
C HIS A 85 5.85 6.23 -4.33
N GLY A 86 5.02 6.90 -3.52
CA GLY A 86 4.97 8.36 -3.44
C GLY A 86 4.16 9.01 -4.56
N SER A 87 4.22 10.34 -4.65
CA SER A 87 3.43 11.13 -5.61
C SER A 87 4.23 12.28 -6.25
N GLU A 88 3.70 12.86 -7.32
CA GLU A 88 4.32 13.97 -8.06
C GLU A 88 4.48 15.22 -7.23
N ASP A 89 3.40 15.60 -6.56
CA ASP A 89 3.28 16.86 -5.85
C ASP A 89 3.65 16.66 -4.38
N ASP A 90 4.27 17.67 -3.78
CA ASP A 90 4.72 17.58 -2.40
C ASP A 90 3.53 17.45 -1.42
N GLN A 91 2.40 18.12 -1.69
CA GLN A 91 1.18 18.01 -0.89
C GLN A 91 0.49 16.66 -1.07
N GLN A 92 0.67 16.01 -2.22
CA GLN A 92 0.17 14.66 -2.45
C GLN A 92 1.11 13.59 -1.88
N ASN A 93 2.41 13.86 -1.79
CA ASN A 93 3.38 12.94 -1.20
C ASN A 93 3.35 12.95 0.34
N GLU A 94 2.96 14.06 0.95
CA GLU A 94 2.88 14.19 2.41
C GLU A 94 1.94 13.16 3.07
N PRO A 95 0.70 12.94 2.58
CA PRO A 95 -0.16 11.85 3.06
C PRO A 95 0.49 10.46 3.00
N TRP A 96 1.29 10.17 1.97
CA TRP A 96 2.02 8.90 1.89
C TRP A 96 3.04 8.75 3.01
N LEU A 97 3.75 9.84 3.35
CA LEU A 97 4.69 9.85 4.47
C LEU A 97 3.97 9.66 5.81
N GLN A 98 2.78 10.24 5.97
CA GLN A 98 1.94 10.06 7.16
C GLN A 98 1.45 8.61 7.31
N ILE A 99 1.03 7.97 6.22
CA ILE A 99 0.66 6.54 6.21
C ILE A 99 1.87 5.69 6.63
N LEU A 100 3.04 5.93 6.03
CA LEU A 100 4.27 5.23 6.38
C LEU A 100 4.68 5.43 7.84
N GLU A 101 4.52 6.65 8.36
CA GLU A 101 4.80 6.96 9.76
C GLU A 101 3.85 6.22 10.70
N ALA A 102 2.54 6.22 10.41
CA ALA A 102 1.55 5.50 11.19
C ALA A 102 1.79 3.98 11.18
N LEU A 103 2.14 3.40 10.02
CA LEU A 103 2.56 2.00 9.92
C LEU A 103 3.81 1.72 10.77
N ALA A 104 4.84 2.56 10.67
CA ALA A 104 6.05 2.42 11.47
C ALA A 104 5.76 2.54 12.97
N MET A 105 4.86 3.44 13.38
CA MET A 105 4.41 3.56 14.77
C MET A 105 3.73 2.27 15.25
N HIS A 106 2.82 1.70 14.46
CA HIS A 106 2.18 0.42 14.78
C HIS A 106 3.18 -0.73 14.90
N MET A 107 4.20 -0.77 14.03
CA MET A 107 5.27 -1.77 14.09
C MET A 107 6.11 -1.64 15.37
N ARG A 108 6.43 -0.40 15.78
CA ARG A 108 7.22 -0.12 16.99
C ARG A 108 6.50 -0.45 18.30
N MET A 109 5.17 -0.60 18.29
CA MET A 109 4.45 -0.93 19.52
C MET A 109 4.96 -2.25 20.09
N ARG A 110 5.21 -2.30 21.41
CA ARG A 110 5.69 -3.52 22.11
C ARG A 110 4.84 -4.76 21.85
N LYS A 111 3.52 -4.58 21.68
CA LYS A 111 2.60 -5.67 21.36
C LYS A 111 2.88 -6.31 19.99
N THR A 112 3.40 -5.54 19.05
CA THR A 112 3.73 -5.98 17.69
C THR A 112 5.17 -6.50 17.64
N GLY A 113 6.05 -5.93 18.46
CA GLY A 113 7.40 -6.40 18.72
C GLY A 113 8.48 -5.81 17.81
N GLY A 114 8.16 -4.84 16.95
CA GLY A 114 9.16 -4.20 16.06
C GLY A 114 10.17 -3.32 16.80
N ASN A 115 10.01 -3.13 18.11
CA ASN A 115 11.02 -2.51 18.98
C ASN A 115 12.25 -3.40 19.23
N GLU A 116 12.27 -4.63 18.72
CA GLU A 116 13.46 -5.49 18.67
C GLU A 116 14.47 -5.04 17.60
N PHE A 117 14.01 -4.28 16.60
CA PHE A 117 14.86 -3.74 15.54
C PHE A 117 15.59 -2.47 15.99
N CYS A 118 16.82 -2.27 15.50
CA CYS A 118 17.63 -1.08 15.81
C CYS A 118 16.88 0.21 15.47
N ALA A 119 16.24 0.25 14.30
CA ALA A 119 15.38 1.36 13.90
C ALA A 119 14.35 0.93 12.85
N ILE A 120 13.29 1.74 12.73
CA ILE A 120 12.37 1.71 11.60
C ILE A 120 12.40 3.10 10.96
N ARG A 121 12.72 3.18 9.67
CA ARG A 121 12.79 4.41 8.86
C ARG A 121 11.78 4.31 7.73
N MET A 122 11.44 5.45 7.13
CA MET A 122 10.49 5.53 6.03
C MET A 122 10.94 6.49 4.93
N ALA A 123 10.52 6.22 3.70
CA ALA A 123 10.66 7.11 2.56
C ALA A 123 9.67 6.77 1.44
N THR A 124 9.58 7.66 0.45
CA THR A 124 8.91 7.42 -0.82
C THR A 124 9.94 7.44 -1.95
N TRP A 125 9.72 6.70 -3.04
CA TRP A 125 10.60 6.76 -4.21
C TRP A 125 10.30 7.94 -5.13
N ARG A 126 9.02 8.30 -5.26
CA ARG A 126 8.49 9.18 -6.31
C ARG A 126 8.95 8.70 -7.68
N GLU A 127 8.76 7.39 -7.91
CA GLU A 127 9.47 6.65 -8.97
C GLU A 127 9.17 7.13 -10.38
N ASP A 128 7.98 7.67 -10.61
CA ASP A 128 7.51 8.17 -11.92
C ASP A 128 7.93 9.60 -12.24
N TRP A 129 8.57 10.32 -11.30
CA TRP A 129 8.88 11.74 -11.43
C TRP A 129 10.39 12.00 -11.38
N PRO A 130 11.12 11.90 -12.51
CA PRO A 130 12.58 12.00 -12.56
C PRO A 130 13.14 13.24 -11.84
N ASP A 131 12.49 14.39 -12.01
CA ASP A 131 12.93 15.68 -11.44
C ASP A 131 12.80 15.72 -9.90
N LYS A 132 11.92 14.90 -9.33
CA LYS A 132 11.70 14.79 -7.88
C LYS A 132 12.35 13.56 -7.26
N ARG A 133 12.57 12.51 -8.06
CA ARG A 133 13.04 11.19 -7.62
C ARG A 133 14.46 11.19 -7.05
N GLY A 134 15.37 11.95 -7.67
CA GLY A 134 16.81 11.92 -7.34
C GLY A 134 17.10 12.14 -5.84
N PRO A 135 16.62 13.24 -5.22
CA PRO A 135 16.79 13.49 -3.79
C PRO A 135 16.23 12.39 -2.88
N TRP A 136 15.13 11.75 -3.27
CA TRP A 136 14.52 10.66 -2.52
C TRP A 136 15.31 9.35 -2.62
N ILE A 137 15.86 9.04 -3.80
CA ILE A 137 16.81 7.94 -3.95
C ILE A 137 18.01 8.13 -3.03
N GLU A 138 18.63 9.31 -3.05
CA GLU A 138 19.80 9.59 -2.19
C GLU A 138 19.45 9.55 -0.70
N LYS A 139 18.24 9.96 -0.31
CA LYS A 139 17.72 9.82 1.05
C LYS A 139 17.67 8.34 1.48
N VAL A 140 17.14 7.45 0.65
CA VAL A 140 17.08 6.00 0.98
C VAL A 140 18.46 5.37 0.95
N ARG A 141 19.31 5.71 -0.02
CA ARG A 141 20.70 5.23 -0.09
C ARG A 141 21.48 5.63 1.16
N THR A 142 21.27 6.85 1.66
CA THR A 142 21.83 7.30 2.94
C THR A 142 21.31 6.45 4.10
N MET A 143 20.00 6.19 4.19
CA MET A 143 19.44 5.31 5.24
C MET A 143 20.07 3.90 5.24
N VAL A 144 20.25 3.31 4.07
CA VAL A 144 20.90 1.99 3.92
C VAL A 144 22.35 2.05 4.43
N LYS A 145 23.13 3.04 3.99
CA LYS A 145 24.53 3.20 4.44
C LYS A 145 24.64 3.45 5.94
N GLU A 146 23.73 4.24 6.51
CA GLU A 146 23.68 4.48 7.95
C GLU A 146 23.34 3.22 8.73
N ALA A 147 22.41 2.39 8.24
CA ALA A 147 22.08 1.11 8.85
C ALA A 147 23.26 0.12 8.88
N GLN A 148 24.17 0.22 7.91
CA GLN A 148 25.37 -0.62 7.83
C GLN A 148 26.49 -0.21 8.80
N LYS A 149 26.40 0.97 9.43
CA LYS A 149 27.41 1.40 10.39
C LYS A 149 27.44 0.46 11.59
N GLN A 150 28.61 0.36 12.23
CA GLN A 150 28.81 -0.43 13.45
C GLN A 150 28.42 -1.92 13.30
N GLY A 151 28.50 -2.46 12.08
CA GLY A 151 28.19 -3.86 11.79
C GLY A 151 26.69 -4.16 11.71
N GLY A 152 25.84 -3.15 11.50
CA GLY A 152 24.41 -3.34 11.22
C GLY A 152 24.12 -3.69 9.76
N SER A 153 22.83 -3.83 9.45
CA SER A 153 22.35 -4.08 8.10
C SER A 153 20.97 -3.46 7.85
N ALA A 154 20.63 -3.29 6.57
CA ALA A 154 19.37 -2.70 6.14
C ALA A 154 18.40 -3.78 5.63
N LEU A 155 17.15 -3.71 6.08
CA LEU A 155 16.03 -4.48 5.56
C LEU A 155 15.09 -3.52 4.82
N VAL A 156 15.10 -3.53 3.50
CA VAL A 156 14.26 -2.65 2.67
C VAL A 156 12.93 -3.34 2.40
N ILE A 157 11.84 -2.79 2.90
CA ILE A 157 10.51 -3.41 2.80
C ILE A 157 9.60 -2.52 1.94
N PRO A 158 9.20 -2.99 0.74
CA PRO A 158 8.25 -2.27 -0.10
C PRO A 158 6.87 -2.21 0.55
N VAL A 159 6.36 -0.99 0.73
CA VAL A 159 4.99 -0.71 1.16
C VAL A 159 4.14 -0.57 -0.10
N ARG A 160 3.86 -1.72 -0.74
CA ARG A 160 3.11 -1.85 -2.00
C ARG A 160 2.28 -3.13 -2.01
N ILE A 161 1.14 -3.13 -2.71
CA ILE A 161 0.29 -4.33 -2.82
C ILE A 161 1.04 -5.45 -3.54
N MET A 162 1.65 -5.16 -4.69
CA MET A 162 2.30 -6.16 -5.53
C MET A 162 3.83 -6.06 -5.45
N ASN A 163 4.47 -7.22 -5.31
CA ASN A 163 5.92 -7.48 -5.48
C ASN A 163 6.86 -6.38 -4.94
N GLU A 164 7.91 -6.10 -5.70
CA GLU A 164 8.93 -5.08 -5.51
C GLU A 164 8.74 -4.00 -6.58
N GLY A 165 9.24 -2.79 -6.31
CA GLY A 165 9.36 -1.72 -7.29
C GLY A 165 10.77 -1.65 -7.88
N HIS A 166 11.31 -0.44 -7.94
CA HIS A 166 12.62 -0.16 -8.50
C HIS A 166 13.77 -0.24 -7.48
N GLU A 167 13.58 -0.88 -6.32
CA GLU A 167 14.56 -0.93 -5.22
C GLU A 167 15.93 -1.42 -5.70
N LYS A 168 15.94 -2.55 -6.44
CA LYS A 168 17.18 -3.14 -7.01
C LYS A 168 17.95 -2.16 -7.89
N LYS A 169 17.24 -1.35 -8.67
CA LYS A 169 17.83 -0.35 -9.55
C LYS A 169 18.34 0.85 -8.75
N PHE A 170 17.55 1.38 -7.82
CA PHE A 170 17.88 2.60 -7.06
C PHE A 170 18.95 2.36 -6.00
N LEU A 171 19.03 1.15 -5.47
CA LEU A 171 19.98 0.73 -4.44
C LEU A 171 21.11 -0.13 -5.01
N ALA A 172 21.33 -0.09 -6.32
CA ALA A 172 22.45 -0.79 -6.95
C ALA A 172 23.79 -0.42 -6.26
N GLY A 173 24.60 -1.45 -6.01
CA GLY A 173 25.90 -1.34 -5.34
C GLY A 173 25.84 -1.19 -3.81
N LEU A 174 24.67 -1.32 -3.18
CA LEU A 174 24.53 -1.36 -1.73
C LEU A 174 24.13 -2.76 -1.26
N GLU A 175 24.52 -3.14 -0.05
CA GLU A 175 24.10 -4.39 0.57
C GLU A 175 22.88 -4.16 1.45
N TYR A 176 21.83 -4.94 1.21
CA TYR A 176 20.58 -4.92 1.95
C TYR A 176 19.79 -6.19 1.65
N GLU A 177 18.89 -6.57 2.54
CA GLU A 177 17.89 -7.61 2.26
C GLU A 177 16.60 -6.93 1.77
N LEU A 178 15.97 -7.49 0.75
CA LEU A 178 14.78 -6.94 0.11
C LEU A 178 13.55 -7.77 0.43
N GLY A 179 12.53 -7.12 0.99
CA GLY A 179 11.20 -7.69 1.21
C GLY A 179 10.34 -7.72 -0.05
N SER A 180 9.06 -8.04 0.15
CA SER A 180 8.05 -8.04 -0.90
C SER A 180 6.76 -7.41 -0.39
N GLY A 181 5.95 -6.93 -1.32
CA GLY A 181 4.64 -6.34 -1.05
C GLY A 181 3.59 -7.29 -0.46
N PHE A 182 2.41 -6.75 -0.21
CA PHE A 182 1.38 -7.34 0.65
C PHE A 182 0.64 -8.54 0.07
N ALA A 183 0.44 -8.61 -1.24
CA ALA A 183 -0.57 -9.49 -1.85
C ALA A 183 -0.40 -10.99 -1.54
N ARG A 184 0.85 -11.43 -1.29
CA ARG A 184 1.17 -12.83 -0.94
C ARG A 184 1.14 -13.12 0.56
N HIS A 185 0.75 -12.16 1.40
CA HIS A 185 0.69 -12.32 2.85
C HIS A 185 -0.73 -12.71 3.31
N PRO A 186 -0.91 -13.71 4.20
CA PRO A 186 -2.24 -14.12 4.68
C PRO A 186 -3.05 -12.97 5.30
N LEU A 187 -2.38 -12.03 5.98
CA LEU A 187 -3.03 -10.85 6.57
C LEU A 187 -3.62 -9.88 5.53
N PHE A 188 -3.16 -9.92 4.27
CA PHE A 188 -3.80 -9.16 3.20
C PHE A 188 -5.19 -9.73 2.89
N ALA A 189 -5.30 -11.07 2.80
CA ALA A 189 -6.60 -11.73 2.61
C ALA A 189 -7.54 -11.46 3.80
N GLN A 190 -7.02 -11.55 5.04
CA GLN A 190 -7.79 -11.20 6.22
C GLN A 190 -8.31 -9.75 6.17
N TRP A 191 -7.47 -8.79 5.81
CA TRP A 191 -7.90 -7.40 5.67
C TRP A 191 -8.98 -7.24 4.62
N VAL A 192 -8.87 -7.89 3.45
CA VAL A 192 -9.93 -7.89 2.42
C VAL A 192 -11.25 -8.42 2.99
N GLU A 193 -11.21 -9.52 3.76
CA GLU A 193 -12.41 -10.04 4.41
C GLU A 193 -13.02 -9.06 5.42
N GLU A 194 -12.19 -8.35 6.19
CA GLU A 194 -12.64 -7.33 7.15
C GLU A 194 -13.31 -6.16 6.44
N GLN A 195 -12.77 -5.69 5.31
CA GLN A 195 -13.40 -4.64 4.49
C GLN A 195 -14.76 -5.10 3.95
N ILE A 196 -14.85 -6.32 3.38
CA ILE A 196 -16.11 -6.88 2.88
C ILE A 196 -17.15 -6.97 4.00
N LYS A 197 -16.78 -7.48 5.19
CA LYS A 197 -17.69 -7.60 6.33
C LYS A 197 -18.19 -6.24 6.80
N ALA A 198 -17.30 -5.25 6.94
CA ALA A 198 -17.67 -3.89 7.32
C ALA A 198 -18.68 -3.28 6.33
N ASP A 199 -18.49 -3.55 5.04
CA ASP A 199 -19.36 -3.01 3.98
C ASP A 199 -20.73 -3.65 3.91
N MET A 200 -20.80 -4.96 4.14
CA MET A 200 -22.06 -5.68 4.22
C MET A 200 -22.94 -5.12 5.35
N VAL A 201 -22.34 -4.82 6.52
CA VAL A 201 -23.04 -4.19 7.66
C VAL A 201 -23.59 -2.81 7.25
N GLN A 202 -22.78 -1.96 6.62
CA GLN A 202 -23.23 -0.62 6.22
C GLN A 202 -24.30 -0.63 5.12
N LEU A 203 -24.31 -1.66 4.27
CA LEU A 203 -25.38 -1.87 3.29
C LEU A 203 -26.65 -2.44 3.93
N GLY A 204 -26.67 -2.74 5.24
CA GLY A 204 -27.81 -3.36 5.90
C GLY A 204 -28.05 -4.80 5.44
N VAL A 205 -27.01 -5.46 4.90
CA VAL A 205 -27.02 -6.88 4.59
C VAL A 205 -26.64 -7.62 5.87
N ASN A 206 -27.58 -7.68 6.81
CA ASN A 206 -27.45 -8.54 7.99
C ASN A 206 -27.72 -9.97 7.55
N LYS A 207 -26.73 -10.85 7.72
CA LYS A 207 -26.96 -12.30 7.78
C LYS A 207 -26.95 -12.73 9.24
#